data_AF-A0A3C1HBK9-F1
#
_entry.id   AF-A0A3C1HBK9-F1
#
_cell.length_a   1.000
_cell.length_b   1.000
_cell.length_c   1.000
_cell.angle_alpha   90.00
_cell.angle_beta   90.00
_cell.angle_gamma   90.00
#
_symmetry.space_group_name_H-M   'P 1'
#
loop_
_entity.id
_entity.type
_entity.pdbx_description
1 polymer ?
#
loop_
_entity_poly.entity_id
_entity_poly.type
_entity_poly.pdbx_seq_one_letter_code
_entity_poly.pdbx_strand_id
1 'polypeptide(L)' 'RGEVVGVTNMKITFGEGIGFAIPVENVKYFLDHRDAFSYDNDNPSTPYRYLEPPRLPQEPPRASKK' A
#
# COMPACT_ATOMS: atom_id res chain seq x y z
N ARG A 1 -32.95 10.34 -7.76
CA ARG A 1 -31.82 10.47 -6.80
C ARG A 1 -30.57 10.01 -7.53
N GLY A 2 -29.55 10.87 -7.61
CA GLY A 2 -28.30 10.63 -8.34
C GLY A 2 -27.12 10.93 -7.40
N GLU A 3 -27.12 10.26 -6.25
CA GLU A 3 -26.10 10.47 -5.21
C GLU A 3 -24.82 9.72 -5.60
N VAL A 4 -23.68 10.39 -5.46
CA VAL A 4 -22.37 9.79 -5.71
C VAL A 4 -22.05 8.87 -4.54
N VAL A 5 -21.91 7.57 -4.80
CA VAL A 5 -21.60 6.56 -3.77
C VAL A 5 -20.11 6.19 -3.74
N GLY A 6 -19.37 6.47 -4.81
CA GLY A 6 -17.95 6.22 -4.89
C GLY A 6 -17.31 6.71 -6.19
N VAL A 7 -15.98 6.77 -6.19
CA VAL A 7 -15.15 7.21 -7.33
C VAL A 7 -14.32 6.02 -7.82
N THR A 8 -14.49 5.64 -9.09
CA THR A 8 -13.74 4.52 -9.69
C THR A 8 -12.30 4.94 -9.97
N ASN A 9 -11.34 4.19 -9.43
CA ASN A 9 -9.91 4.43 -9.66
C ASN A 9 -9.36 3.49 -10.76
N MET A 10 -9.76 2.22 -10.75
CA MET A 10 -9.31 1.24 -11.74
C MET A 10 -10.47 0.40 -12.27
N LYS A 11 -10.37 0.06 -13.56
CA LYS A 11 -11.26 -0.88 -14.23
C LYS A 11 -10.41 -1.86 -15.03
N ILE A 12 -10.65 -3.16 -14.84
CA ILE A 12 -10.04 -4.19 -15.68
C ILE A 12 -10.80 -4.17 -17.01
N THR A 13 -10.10 -3.83 -18.11
CA THR A 13 -10.70 -3.70 -19.44
C THR A 13 -10.99 -5.04 -20.11
N PHE A 14 -10.29 -6.12 -19.71
CA PHE A 14 -10.38 -7.45 -20.34
C PHE A 14 -11.22 -8.48 -19.56
N GLY A 15 -11.78 -8.09 -18.42
CA GLY A 15 -12.69 -8.91 -17.60
C GLY A 15 -13.89 -8.05 -17.25
N GLU A 16 -14.96 -8.18 -18.02
CA GLU A 16 -16.16 -7.37 -17.82
C GLU A 16 -16.72 -7.56 -16.40
N GLY A 17 -16.91 -6.45 -15.68
CA GLY A 17 -17.69 -6.42 -14.43
C GLY A 17 -16.93 -6.11 -13.14
N ILE A 18 -15.60 -5.98 -13.16
CA ILE A 18 -14.83 -5.65 -11.93
C ILE A 18 -14.22 -4.25 -12.04
N GLY A 19 -14.83 -3.32 -11.31
CA GLY A 19 -14.33 -1.96 -11.08
C GLY A 19 -14.00 -1.77 -9.60
N PHE A 20 -12.87 -1.15 -9.32
CA PHE A 20 -12.49 -0.78 -7.95
C PHE A 20 -12.86 0.68 -7.73
N ALA A 21 -13.73 0.91 -6.74
CA ALA A 21 -14.20 2.24 -6.38
C ALA A 21 -13.81 2.56 -4.94
N ILE A 22 -13.45 3.82 -4.72
CA ILE A 22 -13.25 4.39 -3.39
C ILE A 22 -14.61 4.89 -2.90
N PRO A 23 -15.10 4.44 -1.72
CA PRO A 23 -16.35 4.94 -1.16
C PRO A 23 -16.34 6.45 -1.00
N VAL A 24 -17.47 7.11 -1.27
CA VAL A 24 -17.56 8.58 -1.28
C VAL A 24 -17.13 9.21 0.05
N GLU A 25 -17.44 8.58 1.18
CA GLU A 25 -17.05 9.07 2.51
C GLU A 25 -15.53 9.05 2.69
N ASN A 26 -14.85 8.03 2.17
CA ASN A 26 -13.39 7.96 2.20
C ASN A 26 -12.77 9.04 1.29
N VAL A 27 -13.39 9.32 0.14
CA VAL A 27 -12.93 10.40 -0.76
C VAL A 27 -13.05 11.75 -0.08
N LYS A 28 -14.19 12.04 0.56
CA LYS A 28 -14.40 13.29 1.32
C LYS A 28 -13.37 13.41 2.45
N TYR A 29 -13.21 12.36 3.25
CA TYR A 29 -12.23 12.36 4.35
C TYR A 29 -10.80 12.63 3.87
N PHE A 30 -10.40 12.03 2.75
CA PHE A 30 -9.11 12.28 2.12
C PHE A 30 -8.95 13.74 1.68
N LEU A 31 -9.98 14.32 1.05
CA LEU A 31 -9.94 15.71 0.59
C LEU A 31 -9.83 16.69 1.78
N ASP A 32 -10.53 16.40 2.87
CA ASP A 32 -10.53 17.23 4.07
C ASP A 32 -9.20 17.14 4.86
N HIS A 33 -8.49 16.00 4.80
CA HIS A 33 -7.26 15.73 5.55
C HIS A 33 -6.07 15.41 4.65
N ARG A 34 -6.00 16.03 3.47
CA ARG A 34 -5.02 15.71 2.42
C ARG A 34 -3.57 15.76 2.92
N ASP A 35 -3.27 16.67 3.83
CA ASP A 35 -1.97 16.85 4.47
C ASP A 35 -1.57 15.61 5.30
N ALA A 36 -2.50 15.00 6.04
CA ALA A 36 -2.25 13.79 6.80
C ALA A 36 -1.89 12.57 5.93
N PHE A 37 -2.32 12.56 4.67
CA PHE A 37 -1.95 11.53 3.69
C PHE A 37 -0.65 11.85 2.94
N SER A 38 -0.06 13.02 3.16
CA SER A 38 1.20 13.39 2.53
C SER A 38 2.35 12.63 3.15
N TYR A 39 3.36 12.34 2.33
CA TYR A 39 4.57 11.70 2.81
C TYR A 39 5.36 12.65 3.71
N ASP A 40 5.68 12.19 4.92
CA ASP A 40 6.56 12.89 5.86
C ASP A 40 7.47 11.88 6.58
N ASN A 41 8.78 12.16 6.59
CA ASN A 41 9.79 11.33 7.28
C ASN A 41 9.70 11.46 8.80
N ASP A 42 9.21 12.61 9.29
CA ASP A 42 9.10 12.89 10.72
C ASP A 42 7.80 12.36 11.33
N ASN A 43 6.84 11.95 10.47
CA ASN A 43 5.62 11.31 10.89
C ASN A 43 5.84 9.80 11.12
N PRO A 44 5.71 9.29 12.36
CA PRO A 44 5.96 7.89 12.69
C PRO A 44 4.92 6.92 12.11
N SER A 45 3.81 7.41 11.55
CA SER A 45 2.81 6.61 10.84
C SER A 45 3.11 6.42 9.33
N THR A 46 4.02 7.21 8.76
CA THR A 46 4.46 7.15 7.36
C THR A 46 5.96 6.88 7.11
N PRO A 47 6.76 6.28 8.04
CA PRO A 47 8.17 6.06 7.74
C PRO A 47 8.30 4.90 6.74
N TYR A 48 8.97 5.14 5.60
CA TYR A 48 9.50 4.05 4.78
C TYR A 48 10.64 3.37 5.55
N ARG A 49 10.30 2.45 6.45
CA ARG A 49 11.28 1.57 7.06
C ARG A 49 11.44 0.33 6.18
N TYR A 50 12.39 0.39 5.25
CA TYR A 50 12.88 -0.82 4.62
C TYR A 50 13.59 -1.65 5.69
N LEU A 51 12.96 -2.75 6.09
CA LEU A 51 13.63 -3.75 6.91
C LEU A 51 14.72 -4.40 6.05
N GLU A 52 15.85 -4.72 6.67
CA GLU A 52 16.86 -5.54 6.00
C GLU A 52 16.19 -6.83 5.52
N PRO A 53 16.48 -7.28 4.28
CA PRO A 53 15.96 -8.54 3.80
C PRO A 53 16.38 -9.67 4.76
N PRO A 54 15.54 -10.69 4.95
CA PRO A 54 15.90 -11.83 5.78
C PRO A 54 17.24 -12.42 5.33
N ARG A 55 18.17 -12.61 6.27
CA ARG A 55 19.45 -13.25 5.95
C ARG A 55 19.20 -14.72 5.66
N LEU A 56 19.88 -15.25 4.64
CA LEU A 56 19.91 -16.69 4.40
C LEU A 56 20.40 -17.40 5.68
N PRO A 57 19.79 -18.54 6.07
CA PRO A 57 20.32 -19.34 7.16
C PRO A 57 21.80 -19.64 6.90
N GLN A 58 22.69 -19.35 7.86
CA GLN A 58 24.09 -19.69 7.70
C GLN A 58 24.20 -21.21 7.53
N GLU A 59 24.75 -21.66 6.39
CA GLU A 59 25.11 -23.06 6.23
C GLU A 59 26.18 -23.37 7.28
N PRO A 60 26.00 -24.40 8.12
CA PRO A 60 26.98 -24.75 9.15
C PRO A 60 28.33 -25.04 8.46
N PRO A 61 29.46 -24.59 9.04
CA PRO A 61 30.75 -24.66 8.37
C PRO A 61 31.07 -26.11 7.99
N ARG A 62 31.19 -26.37 6.68
CA ARG A 62 31.69 -27.66 6.18
C ARG A 62 33.14 -27.81 6.62
N ALA A 63 33.37 -28.75 7.53
CA ALA A 63 34.71 -29.12 7.97
C ALA A 63 35.56 -29.50 6.75
N SER A 64 36.62 -28.74 6.51
CA SER A 64 37.63 -29.05 5.49
C SER A 64 38.30 -30.37 5.86
N LYS A 65 37.98 -31.44 5.12
CA LYS A 65 38.75 -32.69 5.19
C LYS A 65 40.14 -32.41 4.62
N LYS A 66 41.16 -32.52 5.47
CA LYS A 66 42.56 -32.68 5.07
C LYS A 66 42.81 -34.09 4.56
#